data_AF-A0A858R6Q1-F1
#
_entry.id   AF-A0A858R6Q1-F1
#
_cell.length_a   1.000
_cell.length_b   1.000
_cell.length_c   1.000
_cell.angle_alpha   90.00
_cell.angle_beta   90.00
_cell.angle_gamma   90.00
#
_symmetry.space_group_name_H-M   'P 1'
#
loop_
_entity.id
_entity.type
_entity.pdbx_description
1 polymer ?
#
loop_
_entity_poly.entity_id
_entity_poly.type
_entity_poly.pdbx_seq_one_letter_code
_entity_poly.pdbx_strand_id
1 'polypeptide(L)'
;MRTLASLAAASALTLLSLASPALAAETKGVAPLPAPITITAATPTSEVRAYEAALKAHEASLRQELAANRASLTGEEKAALAARLSRVEYALRTVGSDHAAAQRVASLTGTQTAEMVPSLGLPSR
;
A
#
# COMPACT_ATOMS: atom_id res chain seq x y z
N MET A 1 26.01 -37.07 22.13
CA MET A 1 25.12 -36.14 22.87
C MET A 1 24.30 -35.37 21.83
N ARG A 2 22.97 -35.48 21.91
CA ARG A 2 21.99 -34.82 21.04
C ARG A 2 21.48 -33.54 21.74
N THR A 3 21.44 -32.42 21.03
CA THR A 3 20.54 -31.24 21.18
C THR A 3 20.76 -30.38 19.93
N LEU A 4 19.91 -30.38 18.89
CA LEU A 4 18.59 -29.75 18.71
C LEU A 4 18.55 -28.21 18.78
N ALA A 5 17.90 -27.64 17.75
CA ALA A 5 17.30 -26.30 17.62
C ALA A 5 18.28 -25.13 17.38
N SER A 6 18.04 -24.16 16.51
CA SER A 6 16.80 -23.74 15.85
C SER A 6 17.13 -23.04 14.53
N LEU A 7 16.28 -23.28 13.54
CA LEU A 7 16.01 -22.41 12.40
C LEU A 7 16.09 -20.92 12.77
N ALA A 8 16.89 -20.18 12.01
CA ALA A 8 16.68 -18.76 11.76
C ALA A 8 16.79 -18.54 10.25
N ALA A 9 15.84 -19.14 9.52
CA ALA A 9 15.49 -18.72 8.18
C ALA A 9 14.73 -17.40 8.31
N ALA A 10 15.39 -16.29 8.04
CA ALA A 10 14.72 -15.05 7.72
C ALA A 10 15.42 -14.49 6.49
N SER A 11 14.89 -14.93 5.35
CA SER A 11 15.23 -14.48 4.02
C SER A 11 15.33 -12.97 3.97
N ALA A 12 16.57 -12.46 3.87
CA ALA A 12 16.81 -11.14 3.31
C ALA A 12 16.51 -11.24 1.81
N LEU A 13 15.22 -11.22 1.46
CA LEU A 13 14.79 -11.09 0.08
C LEU A 13 15.10 -9.64 -0.32
N THR A 14 16.25 -9.49 -0.97
CA THR A 14 16.64 -8.32 -1.76
C THR A 14 15.46 -7.94 -2.65
N LEU A 15 14.70 -6.91 -2.25
CA LEU A 15 13.72 -6.29 -3.12
C LEU A 15 14.51 -5.63 -4.24
N LEU A 16 14.59 -6.35 -5.37
CA LEU A 16 15.03 -5.81 -6.63
C LEU A 16 14.11 -4.63 -6.93
N SER A 17 14.61 -3.43 -6.68
CA SER A 17 14.01 -2.18 -7.12
C SER A 17 14.02 -2.19 -8.64
N LEU A 18 12.98 -2.79 -9.23
CA LEU A 18 12.60 -2.58 -10.61
C LEU A 18 11.93 -1.21 -10.67
N ALA A 19 12.74 -0.16 -10.51
CA ALA A 19 12.52 1.08 -11.22
C ALA A 19 12.54 0.72 -12.71
N SER A 20 11.37 0.39 -13.25
CA SER A 20 11.14 0.35 -14.69
C SER A 20 10.76 1.77 -15.12
N PRO A 21 11.67 2.55 -15.74
CA PRO A 21 11.29 3.73 -16.50
C PRO A 21 10.84 3.25 -17.89
N ALA A 22 9.79 2.42 -17.95
CA ALA A 22 9.23 1.97 -19.22
C ALA A 22 7.86 2.62 -19.38
N LEU A 23 7.85 3.67 -20.20
CA LEU A 23 6.68 4.43 -20.64
C LEU A 23 5.94 5.17 -19.52
N ALA A 24 6.57 6.25 -19.06
CA ALA A 24 5.80 7.48 -18.92
C ALA A 24 5.30 7.87 -20.32
N ALA A 25 4.19 7.27 -20.76
CA ALA A 25 3.30 7.97 -21.67
C ALA A 25 2.87 9.21 -20.87
N GLU A 26 3.60 10.31 -21.04
CA GLU A 26 3.35 11.58 -20.41
C GLU A 26 2.02 12.09 -20.97
N THR A 27 0.96 11.62 -20.34
CA THR A 27 -0.41 12.08 -20.52
C THR A 27 -0.41 13.57 -20.29
N LYS A 28 -0.47 14.31 -21.39
CA LYS A 28 -0.22 15.74 -21.47
C LYS A 28 -1.27 16.46 -20.62
N GLY A 29 -0.96 16.70 -19.35
CA GLY A 29 -1.83 17.39 -18.39
C GLY A 29 -2.30 16.60 -17.16
N VAL A 30 -1.95 15.31 -17.00
CA VAL A 30 -2.27 14.56 -15.77
C VAL A 30 -1.08 14.60 -14.82
N ALA A 31 -1.33 15.04 -13.58
CA ALA A 31 -0.34 15.08 -12.51
C ALA A 31 0.31 13.70 -12.30
N PRO A 32 1.58 13.63 -11.84
CA PRO A 32 2.23 12.36 -11.55
C PRO A 32 1.46 11.58 -10.48
N LEU A 33 1.55 10.24 -10.55
CA LEU A 33 0.97 9.36 -9.54
C LEU A 33 1.49 9.77 -8.15
N PRO A 34 0.63 9.88 -7.12
CA PRO A 34 1.08 10.21 -5.78
C PRO A 34 2.06 9.15 -5.25
N ALA A 35 3.12 9.60 -4.59
CA ALA A 35 4.14 8.72 -4.03
C ALA A 35 3.51 7.69 -3.07
N PRO A 36 3.88 6.40 -3.15
CA PRO A 36 3.33 5.39 -2.27
C PRO A 36 3.71 5.69 -0.82
N ILE A 37 2.73 5.56 0.07
CA ILE A 37 2.96 5.63 1.52
C ILE A 37 3.13 4.23 2.09
N THR A 38 3.90 4.10 3.17
CA THR A 38 3.97 2.86 3.93
C THR A 38 2.86 2.86 4.97
N ILE A 39 1.95 1.89 4.90
CA ILE A 39 0.83 1.76 5.84
C ILE A 39 1.23 0.82 6.97
N THR A 40 1.27 1.36 8.17
CA THR A 40 1.57 0.63 9.41
C THR A 40 0.48 0.88 10.45
N ALA A 41 0.51 0.14 11.55
CA ALA A 41 -0.40 0.37 12.68
C ALA A 41 -0.30 1.79 13.28
N ALA A 42 0.86 2.44 13.13
CA ALA A 42 1.10 3.79 13.62
C ALA A 42 0.73 4.88 12.61
N THR A 43 0.44 4.52 11.35
CA THR A 43 0.08 5.48 10.31
C THR A 43 -1.28 6.11 10.64
N PRO A 44 -1.38 7.45 10.74
CA PRO A 44 -2.63 8.10 11.09
C PRO A 44 -3.69 7.89 9.99
N THR A 45 -4.93 7.59 10.39
CA THR A 45 -6.05 7.37 9.46
C THR A 45 -6.27 8.56 8.51
N SER A 46 -5.99 9.79 8.95
CA SER A 46 -6.08 10.98 8.11
C SER A 46 -5.09 10.96 6.93
N GLU A 47 -3.89 10.44 7.13
CA GLU A 47 -2.87 10.32 6.08
C GLU A 47 -3.25 9.22 5.08
N VAL A 48 -3.76 8.09 5.56
CA VAL A 48 -4.31 7.03 4.68
C VAL A 48 -5.44 7.58 3.82
N ARG A 49 -6.38 8.32 4.42
CA ARG A 49 -7.49 8.96 3.68
C ARG A 49 -7.02 10.01 2.68
N ALA A 50 -6.00 10.80 3.04
CA ALA A 50 -5.42 11.78 2.12
C ALA A 50 -4.78 11.09 0.91
N TYR A 51 -4.09 9.98 1.12
CA TYR A 51 -3.51 9.19 0.04
C TYR A 51 -4.57 8.54 -0.85
N GLU A 52 -5.63 7.96 -0.27
CA GLU A 52 -6.78 7.45 -1.04
C GLU A 52 -7.45 8.55 -1.88
N ALA A 53 -7.61 9.76 -1.31
CA ALA A 53 -8.18 10.89 -2.02
C ALA A 53 -7.30 11.32 -3.20
N ALA A 54 -5.98 11.35 -3.01
CA ALA A 54 -5.03 11.65 -4.08
C ALA A 54 -5.08 10.61 -5.21
N LEU A 55 -5.16 9.32 -4.87
CA LEU A 55 -5.32 8.25 -5.85
C LEU A 55 -6.64 8.37 -6.64
N LYS A 56 -7.76 8.67 -5.97
CA LYS A 56 -9.07 8.91 -6.62
C LYS A 56 -9.04 10.13 -7.54
N ALA A 57 -8.39 11.22 -7.12
CA ALA A 57 -8.25 12.41 -7.95
C ALA A 57 -7.43 12.10 -9.23
N HIS A 58 -6.35 11.33 -9.09
CA HIS A 58 -5.54 10.89 -10.22
C HIS A 58 -6.32 9.94 -11.16
N GLU A 59 -7.07 8.98 -10.60
CA GLU A 59 -7.97 8.11 -11.35
C GLU A 59 -9.01 8.90 -12.17
N ALA A 60 -9.63 9.92 -11.55
CA ALA A 60 -10.59 10.80 -12.21
C ALA A 60 -9.94 11.59 -13.35
N SER A 61 -8.73 12.11 -13.15
CA SER A 61 -7.98 12.84 -14.17
C SER A 61 -7.65 11.95 -15.38
N LEU A 62 -7.21 10.72 -15.16
CA LEU A 62 -6.98 9.75 -16.23
C LEU A 62 -8.26 9.41 -17.00
N ARG A 63 -9.39 9.24 -16.30
CA ARG A 63 -10.68 9.00 -16.96
C ARG A 63 -11.14 10.20 -17.78
N GLN A 64 -10.91 11.41 -17.29
CA GLN A 64 -11.24 12.63 -18.00
C GLN A 64 -10.42 12.78 -19.29
N GLU A 65 -9.12 12.48 -19.24
CA GLU A 65 -8.26 12.48 -20.43
C GLU A 65 -8.69 11.41 -21.45
N LEU A 66 -9.02 10.21 -20.98
CA LEU A 66 -9.53 9.14 -21.84
C LEU A 66 -10.84 9.55 -22.51
N ALA A 67 -11.71 10.26 -21.80
CA ALA A 67 -12.96 10.79 -22.35
C ALA A 67 -12.72 11.94 -23.35
N ALA A 68 -11.85 12.89 -23.01
CA ALA A 68 -11.55 14.06 -23.83
C ALA A 68 -10.84 13.69 -25.15
N ASN A 69 -9.90 12.74 -25.09
CA ASN A 69 -9.06 12.38 -26.22
C ASN A 69 -9.49 11.07 -26.89
N ARG A 70 -10.67 10.50 -26.56
CA ARG A 70 -11.11 9.17 -27.01
C ARG A 70 -11.02 8.95 -28.52
N ALA A 71 -11.33 9.98 -29.31
CA ALA A 71 -11.30 9.94 -30.78
C ALA A 71 -9.89 10.13 -31.36
N SER A 72 -9.00 10.80 -30.62
CA SER A 72 -7.65 11.15 -31.06
C SER A 72 -6.58 10.15 -30.60
N LEU A 73 -6.86 9.38 -29.55
CA LEU A 73 -5.94 8.39 -29.00
C LEU A 73 -5.83 7.15 -29.91
N THR A 74 -4.60 6.80 -30.22
CA THR A 74 -4.21 5.55 -30.89
C THR A 74 -4.50 4.34 -29.99
N GLY A 75 -4.46 3.13 -30.57
CA GLY A 75 -4.67 1.89 -29.80
C GLY A 75 -3.64 1.70 -28.69
N GLU A 76 -2.38 2.06 -28.95
CA GLU A 76 -1.29 1.96 -27.97
C GLU A 76 -1.45 2.94 -26.80
N GLU A 77 -1.85 4.19 -27.08
CA GLU A 77 -2.10 5.18 -26.03
C GLU A 77 -3.31 4.79 -25.16
N LYS A 78 -4.36 4.23 -25.78
CA LYS A 78 -5.50 3.67 -25.06
C LYS A 78 -5.08 2.53 -24.14
N ALA A 79 -4.23 1.63 -24.62
CA ALA A 79 -3.70 0.53 -23.81
C ALA A 79 -2.82 1.04 -22.65
N ALA A 80 -1.97 2.04 -22.90
CA ALA A 80 -1.15 2.66 -21.87
C ALA A 80 -1.97 3.35 -20.78
N LEU A 81 -3.02 4.09 -21.17
CA LEU A 81 -3.98 4.71 -20.25
C LEU A 81 -4.75 3.66 -19.44
N ALA A 82 -5.23 2.61 -20.08
CA ALA A 82 -5.91 1.50 -19.41
C ALA A 82 -4.98 0.82 -18.37
N ALA A 83 -3.73 0.55 -18.72
CA ALA A 83 -2.75 -0.02 -17.80
C ALA A 83 -2.44 0.91 -16.60
N ARG A 84 -2.44 2.24 -16.81
CA ARG A 84 -2.31 3.22 -15.72
C ARG A 84 -3.55 3.22 -14.82
N LEU A 85 -4.75 3.21 -15.39
CA LEU A 85 -5.99 3.11 -14.62
C LEU A 85 -6.03 1.84 -13.76
N SER A 86 -5.70 0.68 -14.33
CA SER A 86 -5.67 -0.59 -13.59
C SER A 86 -4.67 -0.56 -12.43
N ARG A 87 -3.51 0.09 -12.59
CA ARG A 87 -2.53 0.27 -11.51
C ARG A 87 -3.08 1.14 -10.38
N VAL A 88 -3.79 2.21 -10.70
CA VAL A 88 -4.41 3.10 -9.69
C VAL A 88 -5.55 2.40 -8.96
N GLU A 89 -6.40 1.67 -9.69
CA GLU A 89 -7.49 0.88 -9.11
C GLU A 89 -6.95 -0.22 -8.18
N TYR A 90 -5.84 -0.87 -8.57
CA TYR A 90 -5.15 -1.82 -7.71
C TYR A 90 -4.57 -1.16 -6.46
N ALA A 91 -3.94 0.01 -6.59
CA ALA A 91 -3.41 0.76 -5.46
C ALA A 91 -4.52 1.13 -4.47
N LEU A 92 -5.67 1.63 -4.94
CA LEU A 92 -6.83 1.95 -4.10
C LEU A 92 -7.33 0.75 -3.30
N ARG A 93 -7.42 -0.42 -3.94
CA ARG A 93 -7.82 -1.66 -3.27
C ARG A 93 -6.80 -2.09 -2.20
N THR A 94 -5.53 -1.94 -2.52
CA THR A 94 -4.41 -2.34 -1.65
C THR A 94 -4.35 -1.47 -0.40
N VAL A 95 -4.48 -0.15 -0.55
CA VAL A 95 -4.49 0.80 0.58
C VAL A 95 -5.55 0.45 1.63
N GLY A 96 -6.79 0.18 1.19
CA GLY A 96 -7.86 -0.20 2.11
C GLY A 96 -7.59 -1.53 2.81
N SER A 97 -7.01 -2.49 2.10
CA SER A 97 -6.67 -3.82 2.64
C SER A 97 -5.52 -3.75 3.65
N ASP A 98 -4.46 -3.01 3.33
CA ASP A 98 -3.28 -2.81 4.16
C ASP A 98 -3.62 -2.06 5.44
N HIS A 99 -4.47 -1.04 5.35
CA HIS A 99 -4.93 -0.30 6.52
C HIS A 99 -5.78 -1.19 7.44
N ALA A 100 -6.69 -2.00 6.90
CA ALA A 100 -7.46 -2.95 7.68
C ALA A 100 -6.59 -4.08 8.29
N ALA A 101 -5.52 -4.48 7.61
CA ALA A 101 -4.54 -5.43 8.15
C ALA A 101 -3.73 -4.81 9.29
N ALA A 102 -3.22 -3.58 9.10
CA ALA A 102 -2.46 -2.84 10.10
C ALA A 102 -3.25 -2.62 11.40
N GLN A 103 -4.53 -2.26 11.29
CA GLN A 103 -5.40 -2.11 12.47
C GLN A 103 -5.62 -3.44 13.20
N ARG A 104 -5.81 -4.55 12.48
CA ARG A 104 -5.97 -5.88 13.09
C ARG A 104 -4.70 -6.32 13.83
N VAL A 105 -3.52 -6.11 13.24
CA VAL A 105 -2.24 -6.41 13.88
C VAL A 105 -2.05 -5.56 15.14
N ALA A 106 -2.40 -4.27 15.10
CA ALA A 106 -2.35 -3.39 16.27
C ALA A 106 -3.22 -3.91 17.43
N SER A 107 -4.47 -4.29 17.13
CA SER A 107 -5.40 -4.84 18.11
C SER A 107 -4.90 -6.15 18.72
N LEU A 108 -4.41 -7.08 17.90
CA LEU A 108 -3.86 -8.37 18.36
C LEU A 108 -2.60 -8.21 19.23
N THR A 109 -1.79 -7.20 18.92
CA THR A 109 -0.59 -6.88 19.71
C THR A 109 -0.97 -6.25 21.05
N GLY A 110 -1.98 -5.36 21.06
CA GLY A 110 -2.51 -4.75 22.27
C GLY A 110 -3.20 -5.76 23.21
N THR A 111 -3.86 -6.79 22.66
CA THR A 111 -4.43 -7.88 23.49
C THR A 111 -3.35 -8.77 24.08
N GLN A 112 -2.30 -9.08 23.32
CA GLN A 112 -1.19 -9.90 23.83
C GLN A 112 -0.39 -9.19 24.93
N THR A 113 -0.10 -7.89 24.81
CA THR A 113 0.60 -7.16 25.88
C THR A 113 -0.25 -6.97 27.14
N ALA A 114 -1.58 -6.91 27.02
CA ALA A 114 -2.48 -6.85 28.17
C ALA A 114 -2.56 -8.19 28.93
N GLU A 115 -2.50 -9.34 28.23
CA GLU A 115 -2.48 -10.66 28.87
C GLU A 115 -1.09 -11.05 29.41
N MET A 116 -0.01 -10.50 28.85
CA MET A 116 1.36 -10.76 29.30
C MET A 116 1.83 -9.92 30.48
N VAL A 117 0.97 -9.10 31.10
CA VAL A 117 1.26 -8.54 32.43
C VAL A 117 1.10 -9.69 33.42
N PRO A 118 2.17 -10.33 33.90
CA PRO A 118 2.01 -11.29 34.96
C PRO A 118 1.52 -10.49 36.15
N SER A 119 0.47 -10.96 36.80
CA SER A 119 0.10 -10.54 38.15
C SER A 119 1.33 -10.74 39.03
N LEU A 120 2.22 -9.74 39.09
CA LEU A 120 3.34 -9.67 40.01
C LEU A 120 2.69 -9.64 41.39
N GLY A 121 2.59 -10.83 41.98
CA GLY A 121 2.02 -11.06 43.28
C GLY A 121 2.64 -10.07 44.25
N LEU A 122 1.85 -9.10 44.69
CA LEU A 122 2.19 -8.30 45.85
C LEU A 122 2.23 -9.26 47.05
N PRO A 123 3.37 -9.42 47.74
CA PRO A 123 3.36 -10.16 48.99
C PRO A 123 2.54 -9.34 50.00
N SER A 124 1.36 -9.86 50.36
CA SER A 124 0.59 -9.35 51.49
C SER A 124 1.46 -9.43 52.75
N ARG A 125 1.72 -8.27 53.36
CA ARG A 125 2.19 -8.16 54.74
C ARG A 125 1.06 -7.65 55.61
#